data_AF-A0A8H4YB39-F1
#
_entry.id   AF-A0A8H4YB39-F1
#
_cell.length_a   1.000
_cell.length_b   1.000
_cell.length_c   1.000
_cell.angle_alpha   90.00
_cell.angle_beta   90.00
_cell.angle_gamma   90.00
#
_symmetry.space_group_name_H-M   'P 1'
#
loop_
_entity.id
_entity.type
_entity.pdbx_description
1 polymer ?
#
loop_
_entity_poly.entity_id
_entity_poly.type
_entity_poly.pdbx_seq_one_letter_code
_entity_poly.pdbx_strand_id
1 'polypeptide(L)'
;MKTATQPSAPHNAASKVKRLVGKIRRHSHPPPPESSSASPLSSVNASRESSTCPLPHIGRHSQRGSRRGSASEEEDRVHDLELWNAAYDVLKKDSTSSGLVLAYESIISHALPDALRPGHNGNPNALPTEGERRAELMMMIAESGLNREVKGASQTDSGDNEAREILVHTRSTIASLLADQSSAAVAWAGICSLTPLLLDPLLRHDDIRYGFVHLTNTIPHYMTLPRALHPSSWTSVQDYQRLQPHVRQMLLDLYRRILEYEMNIVCAAASAWNMAARNVVDWHGWKAMADVVREKDAELIKYVERNSTDEARAVMEVKRNLTPEGGGRAGSTGNISTGNA
;
A
#
# COMPACT_ATOMS: atom_id res chain seq x y z
N MET A 1 24.84 -47.78 -62.80
CA MET A 1 25.68 -46.59 -63.06
C MET A 1 25.12 -45.47 -62.20
N LYS A 2 25.75 -45.18 -61.05
CA LYS A 2 26.60 -44.00 -60.78
C LYS A 2 25.82 -42.68 -61.01
N THR A 3 25.66 -41.75 -60.07
CA THR A 3 26.35 -41.46 -58.80
C THR A 3 25.53 -40.41 -58.04
N ALA A 4 25.49 -40.53 -56.71
CA ALA A 4 25.06 -39.50 -55.77
C ALA A 4 26.09 -38.37 -55.69
N THR A 5 25.66 -37.16 -55.33
CA THR A 5 26.57 -36.06 -54.95
C THR A 5 25.91 -35.19 -53.88
N GLN A 6 26.31 -35.41 -52.63
CA GLN A 6 26.48 -34.40 -51.59
C GLN A 6 27.79 -33.64 -51.89
N PRO A 7 27.94 -32.35 -51.50
CA PRO A 7 28.44 -32.00 -50.15
C PRO A 7 27.80 -30.65 -49.67
N SER A 8 28.00 -30.02 -48.50
CA SER A 8 28.85 -30.15 -47.31
C SER A 8 28.34 -29.09 -46.33
N ALA A 9 28.31 -29.40 -45.02
CA ALA A 9 28.23 -28.38 -43.97
C ALA A 9 29.56 -27.59 -43.87
N PRO A 10 29.57 -26.43 -43.21
CA PRO A 10 30.34 -26.40 -41.96
C PRO A 10 29.71 -25.60 -40.80
N HIS A 11 30.00 -26.12 -39.60
CA HIS A 11 30.34 -25.41 -38.36
C HIS A 11 29.30 -24.53 -37.64
N ASN A 12 28.61 -25.17 -36.68
CA ASN A 12 28.90 -25.06 -35.25
C ASN A 12 29.30 -23.66 -34.71
N ALA A 13 28.34 -22.97 -34.08
CA ALA A 13 28.62 -21.91 -33.11
C ALA A 13 27.66 -22.03 -31.92
N ALA A 14 27.75 -23.16 -31.21
CA ALA A 14 27.39 -23.17 -29.80
C ALA A 14 28.37 -22.27 -29.01
N SER A 15 27.86 -21.70 -27.93
CA SER A 15 28.60 -21.12 -26.79
C SER A 15 29.17 -19.69 -26.94
N LYS A 16 28.49 -18.73 -26.29
CA LYS A 16 29.13 -17.63 -25.55
C LYS A 16 28.18 -17.06 -24.47
N VAL A 17 27.73 -17.94 -23.57
CA VAL A 17 27.49 -17.55 -22.17
C VAL A 17 28.81 -17.80 -21.45
N LYS A 18 29.47 -16.74 -20.98
CA LYS A 18 30.47 -16.80 -19.89
C LYS A 18 30.86 -15.40 -19.40
N ARG A 19 30.43 -15.14 -18.16
CA ARG A 19 31.19 -14.56 -17.05
C ARG A 19 31.72 -13.13 -17.20
N LEU A 20 31.14 -12.23 -16.40
CA LEU A 20 31.88 -11.10 -15.83
C LEU A 20 31.65 -11.04 -14.31
N VAL A 21 32.41 -11.85 -13.58
CA VAL A 21 32.65 -11.70 -12.13
C VAL A 21 34.16 -11.88 -11.91
N GLY A 22 34.85 -10.78 -11.61
CA GLY A 22 36.19 -10.77 -11.04
C GLY A 22 36.19 -9.73 -9.92
N LYS A 23 36.11 -10.12 -8.65
CA LYS A 23 37.22 -10.49 -7.75
C LYS A 23 38.30 -9.40 -7.64
N ILE A 24 38.19 -8.60 -6.58
CA ILE A 24 39.31 -8.03 -5.85
C ILE A 24 39.25 -8.59 -4.42
N ARG A 25 40.27 -9.36 -4.05
CA ARG A 25 40.63 -9.88 -2.72
C ARG A 25 42.18 -9.86 -2.78
N ARG A 26 43.00 -9.42 -1.82
CA ARG A 26 43.02 -9.54 -0.36
C ARG A 26 44.10 -8.59 0.19
N HIS A 27 43.97 -8.18 1.45
CA HIS A 27 44.95 -8.33 2.57
C HIS A 27 44.08 -8.16 3.86
N SER A 28 43.75 -9.16 4.70
CA SER A 28 44.55 -9.92 5.70
C SER A 28 45.23 -8.98 6.73
N HIS A 29 45.05 -8.98 8.06
CA HIS A 29 44.61 -9.93 9.11
C HIS A 29 44.09 -9.17 10.39
N PRO A 30 43.45 -9.86 11.37
CA PRO A 30 42.98 -9.32 12.66
C PRO A 30 43.91 -9.69 13.84
N PRO A 31 43.78 -9.05 15.03
CA PRO A 31 44.30 -9.59 16.29
C PRO A 31 43.21 -10.21 17.21
N PRO A 32 43.58 -11.14 18.13
CA PRO A 32 42.68 -11.93 18.98
C PRO A 32 42.51 -11.36 20.41
N PRO A 33 41.65 -11.97 21.26
CA PRO A 33 41.25 -11.44 22.57
C PRO A 33 42.02 -12.06 23.74
N GLU A 34 42.12 -11.34 24.86
CA GLU A 34 42.47 -11.92 26.16
C GLU A 34 41.54 -11.45 27.28
N SER A 35 40.99 -12.45 27.95
CA SER A 35 40.23 -12.41 29.19
C SER A 35 41.13 -12.18 30.40
N SER A 36 40.64 -11.48 31.43
CA SER A 36 40.37 -12.11 32.74
C SER A 36 40.16 -11.10 33.87
N SER A 37 39.18 -11.48 34.70
CA SER A 37 39.23 -11.46 36.16
C SER A 37 38.47 -10.39 36.93
N ALA A 38 37.41 -10.89 37.58
CA ALA A 38 37.10 -10.73 39.00
C ALA A 38 36.63 -9.37 39.52
N SER A 39 35.31 -9.30 39.78
CA SER A 39 34.73 -8.61 40.94
C SER A 39 35.20 -9.31 42.25
N PRO A 40 35.11 -8.73 43.48
CA PRO A 40 33.81 -8.33 44.04
C PRO A 40 33.77 -7.21 45.12
N LEU A 41 32.51 -6.76 45.35
CA LEU A 41 31.87 -6.40 46.62
C LEU A 41 32.43 -5.28 47.52
N SER A 42 31.50 -4.42 47.97
CA SER A 42 31.41 -3.71 49.27
C SER A 42 30.94 -2.26 49.04
N SER A 43 30.02 -1.62 49.76
CA SER A 43 29.08 -2.01 50.80
C SER A 43 28.29 -0.72 51.13
N VAL A 44 26.97 -0.84 51.24
CA VAL A 44 26.15 -0.38 52.39
C VAL A 44 26.02 1.13 52.76
N ASN A 45 24.73 1.46 53.01
CA ASN A 45 24.14 2.51 53.86
C ASN A 45 23.96 3.94 53.30
N ALA A 46 22.93 4.70 53.66
CA ALA A 46 21.61 4.47 54.26
C ALA A 46 20.85 5.81 54.21
N SER A 47 19.56 5.74 53.89
CA SER A 47 18.39 6.43 54.46
C SER A 47 18.45 7.83 55.10
N ARG A 48 17.41 8.63 54.74
CA ARG A 48 16.68 9.68 55.51
C ARG A 48 17.36 11.06 55.66
N GLU A 49 16.68 12.22 55.65
CA GLU A 49 15.27 12.61 55.71
C GLU A 49 15.13 14.09 55.30
N SER A 50 13.99 14.43 54.69
CA SER A 50 13.18 15.66 54.80
C SER A 50 13.82 17.05 54.90
N SER A 51 13.47 17.93 53.94
CA SER A 51 13.22 19.35 54.25
C SER A 51 12.15 19.94 53.34
N THR A 52 11.21 20.65 53.97
CA THR A 52 9.93 21.13 53.44
C THR A 52 10.03 22.61 53.10
N CYS A 53 9.50 23.05 51.95
CA CYS A 53 9.09 24.44 51.71
C CYS A 53 7.82 24.48 50.82
N PRO A 54 6.77 25.26 51.15
CA PRO A 54 5.46 25.22 50.46
C PRO A 54 5.19 26.40 49.50
N LEU A 55 4.16 26.22 48.66
CA LEU A 55 3.29 27.16 47.90
C LEU A 55 3.42 27.11 46.36
N PRO A 56 2.39 27.48 45.56
CA PRO A 56 0.94 27.53 45.81
C PRO A 56 0.11 26.68 44.81
N HIS A 57 -1.15 26.42 45.18
CA HIS A 57 -2.14 25.73 44.37
C HIS A 57 -2.43 26.43 43.03
N ILE A 58 -2.05 25.81 41.92
CA ILE A 58 -2.59 26.10 40.60
C ILE A 58 -3.55 24.97 40.22
N GLY A 59 -4.74 25.38 39.76
CA GLY A 59 -5.94 24.56 39.58
C GLY A 59 -5.71 23.24 38.87
N ARG A 60 -6.11 22.17 39.54
CA ARG A 60 -6.20 20.81 38.99
C ARG A 60 -7.50 20.63 38.23
N HIS A 61 -7.69 21.36 37.13
CA HIS A 61 -8.79 21.14 36.19
C HIS A 61 -8.35 21.45 34.76
N SER A 62 -7.57 20.56 34.14
CA SER A 62 -7.65 20.25 32.70
C SER A 62 -6.60 19.19 32.32
N GLN A 63 -6.78 17.94 32.76
CA GLN A 63 -6.04 16.80 32.19
C GLN A 63 -6.93 15.58 31.90
N ARG A 64 -8.24 15.67 32.21
CA ARG A 64 -9.17 14.55 32.03
C ARG A 64 -9.72 14.45 30.59
N GLY A 65 -9.67 15.53 29.81
CA GLY A 65 -10.12 15.54 28.41
C GLY A 65 -9.10 14.94 27.42
N SER A 66 -7.81 15.23 27.60
CA SER A 66 -6.77 14.81 26.64
C SER A 66 -6.45 13.30 26.70
N ARG A 67 -6.46 12.68 27.88
CA ARG A 67 -6.18 11.23 28.02
C ARG A 67 -7.30 10.33 27.50
N ARG A 68 -8.55 10.83 27.42
CA ARG A 68 -9.70 10.05 26.93
C ARG A 68 -9.77 10.04 25.41
N GLY A 69 -9.36 11.13 24.76
CA GLY A 69 -9.24 11.18 23.30
C GLY A 69 -8.17 10.23 22.78
N SER A 70 -6.96 10.25 23.36
CA SER A 70 -5.85 9.43 22.86
C SER A 70 -6.08 7.93 22.98
N ALA A 71 -6.80 7.47 24.01
CA ALA A 71 -7.10 6.05 24.19
C ALA A 71 -8.16 5.54 23.21
N SER A 72 -9.18 6.36 22.92
CA SER A 72 -10.21 6.04 21.93
C SER A 72 -9.61 6.04 20.51
N GLU A 73 -8.80 7.04 20.18
CA GLU A 73 -8.15 7.13 18.87
C GLU A 73 -7.18 5.97 18.61
N GLU A 74 -6.48 5.49 19.65
CA GLU A 74 -5.61 4.30 19.54
C GLU A 74 -6.42 3.02 19.32
N GLU A 75 -7.52 2.85 20.06
CA GLU A 75 -8.43 1.72 19.87
C GLU A 75 -9.03 1.70 18.45
N ASP A 76 -9.38 2.87 17.92
CA ASP A 76 -9.88 3.03 16.55
C ASP A 76 -8.81 2.61 15.52
N ARG A 77 -7.56 3.05 15.70
CA ARG A 77 -6.42 2.67 14.83
C ARG A 77 -6.19 1.16 14.81
N VAL A 78 -6.32 0.49 15.96
CA VAL A 78 -6.20 -0.97 16.07
C VAL A 78 -7.31 -1.66 15.30
N HIS A 79 -8.56 -1.22 15.46
CA HIS A 79 -9.71 -1.80 14.73
C HIS A 79 -9.59 -1.62 13.21
N ASP A 80 -9.10 -0.47 12.76
CA ASP A 80 -8.85 -0.20 11.34
C ASP A 80 -7.80 -1.16 10.78
N LEU A 81 -6.70 -1.35 11.51
CA LEU A 81 -5.64 -2.27 11.13
C LEU A 81 -6.13 -3.72 11.07
N GLU A 82 -6.97 -4.13 12.03
CA GLU A 82 -7.59 -5.46 12.03
C GLU A 82 -8.47 -5.69 10.81
N LEU A 83 -9.24 -4.68 10.35
CA LEU A 83 -10.09 -4.80 9.17
C LEU A 83 -9.28 -5.07 7.89
N TRP A 84 -8.23 -4.27 7.66
CA TRP A 84 -7.36 -4.46 6.49
C TRP A 84 -6.61 -5.78 6.55
N ASN A 85 -6.11 -6.16 7.73
CA ASN A 85 -5.46 -7.46 7.90
C ASN A 85 -6.42 -8.63 7.66
N ALA A 86 -7.66 -8.53 8.15
CA ALA A 86 -8.68 -9.55 7.94
C ALA A 86 -9.05 -9.68 6.45
N ALA A 87 -9.22 -8.55 5.74
CA ALA A 87 -9.50 -8.56 4.30
C ALA A 87 -8.38 -9.24 3.51
N TYR A 88 -7.13 -8.93 3.85
CA TYR A 88 -5.95 -9.55 3.27
C TYR A 88 -5.88 -11.06 3.59
N ASP A 89 -6.20 -11.46 4.83
CA ASP A 89 -6.19 -12.87 5.23
C ASP A 89 -7.24 -13.70 4.50
N VAL A 90 -8.40 -13.10 4.19
CA VAL A 90 -9.41 -13.74 3.34
C VAL A 90 -8.82 -14.06 1.97
N LEU A 91 -8.14 -13.08 1.33
CA LEU A 91 -7.49 -13.33 0.03
C LEU A 91 -6.38 -14.37 0.10
N LYS A 92 -5.59 -14.36 1.17
CA LYS A 92 -4.46 -15.27 1.35
C LYS A 92 -4.90 -16.72 1.56
N LYS A 93 -6.04 -16.93 2.24
CA LYS A 93 -6.59 -18.26 2.55
C LYS A 93 -7.50 -18.81 1.45
N ASP A 94 -8.10 -17.95 0.66
CA ASP A 94 -8.97 -18.37 -0.43
C ASP A 94 -8.15 -19.02 -1.57
N SER A 95 -8.59 -20.20 -2.01
CA SER A 95 -7.85 -20.99 -3.00
C SER A 95 -7.77 -20.32 -4.38
N THR A 96 -8.72 -19.45 -4.72
CA THR A 96 -8.78 -18.75 -6.01
C THR A 96 -7.84 -17.55 -6.05
N SER A 97 -7.64 -16.85 -4.93
CA SER A 97 -6.77 -15.67 -4.85
C SER A 97 -5.40 -15.93 -4.22
N SER A 98 -5.17 -17.07 -3.55
CA SER A 98 -3.90 -17.36 -2.87
C SER A 98 -2.67 -17.28 -3.80
N GLY A 99 -2.80 -17.71 -5.06
CA GLY A 99 -1.74 -17.57 -6.06
C GLY A 99 -1.39 -16.12 -6.40
N LEU A 100 -2.41 -15.25 -6.49
CA LEU A 100 -2.25 -13.81 -6.68
C LEU A 100 -1.52 -13.20 -5.48
N VAL A 101 -1.95 -13.51 -4.25
CA VAL A 101 -1.33 -13.00 -3.03
C VAL A 101 0.14 -13.43 -2.94
N LEU A 102 0.48 -14.68 -3.24
CA LEU A 102 1.86 -15.15 -3.23
C LEU A 102 2.74 -14.43 -4.26
N ALA A 103 2.23 -14.22 -5.48
CA ALA A 103 2.95 -13.48 -6.51
C ALA A 103 3.15 -12.01 -6.09
N TYR A 104 2.11 -11.38 -5.54
CA TYR A 104 2.14 -10.03 -5.00
C TYR A 104 3.21 -9.89 -3.91
N GLU A 105 3.17 -10.75 -2.87
CA GLU A 105 4.12 -10.74 -1.76
C GLU A 105 5.56 -10.92 -2.25
N SER A 106 5.79 -11.80 -3.22
CA SER A 106 7.09 -11.99 -3.86
C SER A 106 7.60 -10.72 -4.53
N ILE A 107 6.74 -9.98 -5.23
CA ILE A 107 7.10 -8.74 -5.91
C ILE A 107 7.44 -7.65 -4.89
N ILE A 108 6.50 -7.32 -4.00
CA ILE A 108 6.63 -6.16 -3.12
C ILE A 108 7.76 -6.33 -2.09
N SER A 109 8.09 -7.57 -1.73
CA SER A 109 9.19 -7.86 -0.81
C SER A 109 10.56 -7.44 -1.34
N HIS A 110 10.71 -7.19 -2.65
CA HIS A 110 11.95 -6.62 -3.18
C HIS A 110 12.23 -5.21 -2.65
N ALA A 111 11.22 -4.51 -2.10
CA ALA A 111 11.43 -3.23 -1.44
C ALA A 111 12.04 -3.36 -0.03
N LEU A 112 12.05 -4.57 0.56
CA LEU A 112 12.63 -4.84 1.89
C LEU A 112 14.16 -5.00 1.83
N PRO A 113 14.88 -4.78 2.95
CA PRO A 113 16.28 -5.19 3.10
C PRO A 113 16.45 -6.71 2.93
N ASP A 114 17.56 -7.16 2.34
CA ASP A 114 17.82 -8.59 2.03
C ASP A 114 17.56 -9.52 3.23
N ALA A 115 18.02 -9.14 4.43
CA ALA A 115 17.85 -9.94 5.65
C ALA A 115 16.38 -10.21 6.02
N LEU A 116 15.45 -9.36 5.57
CA LEU A 116 14.01 -9.45 5.85
C LEU A 116 13.20 -9.96 4.65
N ARG A 117 13.85 -10.22 3.50
CA ARG A 117 13.15 -10.71 2.30
C ARG A 117 12.72 -12.17 2.48
N PRO A 118 11.47 -12.52 2.16
CA PRO A 118 11.00 -13.90 2.03
C PRO A 118 11.91 -14.72 1.08
N GLY A 119 12.23 -15.96 1.45
CA GLY A 119 13.11 -16.85 0.67
C GLY A 119 14.61 -16.52 0.73
N HIS A 120 15.01 -15.41 1.37
CA HIS A 120 16.41 -15.09 1.65
C HIS A 120 16.79 -15.56 3.06
N ASN A 121 18.03 -16.05 3.25
CA ASN A 121 18.55 -16.53 4.54
C ASN A 121 17.66 -17.53 5.29
N GLY A 122 16.89 -18.36 4.56
CA GLY A 122 15.99 -19.35 5.17
C GLY A 122 14.64 -18.79 5.64
N ASN A 123 14.33 -17.52 5.36
CA ASN A 123 13.01 -16.95 5.62
C ASN A 123 11.93 -17.68 4.81
N PRO A 124 10.70 -17.80 5.34
CA PRO A 124 9.57 -18.35 4.59
C PRO A 124 9.37 -17.58 3.28
N ASN A 125 8.88 -18.25 2.23
CA ASN A 125 8.74 -17.67 0.88
C ASN A 125 7.56 -16.68 0.73
N ALA A 126 6.90 -16.35 1.84
CA ALA A 126 5.71 -15.51 1.89
C ALA A 126 5.85 -14.51 3.04
N LEU A 127 5.06 -13.42 2.99
CA LEU A 127 4.96 -12.53 4.14
C LEU A 127 4.29 -13.27 5.33
N PRO A 128 4.57 -12.86 6.56
CA PRO A 128 3.98 -13.45 7.77
C PRO A 128 2.46 -13.40 7.76
N THR A 129 1.82 -14.35 8.44
CA THR A 129 0.35 -14.38 8.58
C THR A 129 -0.10 -13.49 9.72
N GLU A 130 0.76 -13.32 10.73
CA GLU A 130 0.60 -12.46 11.89
C GLU A 130 0.38 -11.00 11.45
N GLY A 131 -0.78 -10.44 11.78
CA GLY A 131 -1.22 -9.12 11.32
C GLY A 131 -0.26 -7.99 11.68
N GLU A 132 0.23 -7.96 12.93
CA GLU A 132 1.19 -6.94 13.38
C GLU A 132 2.50 -7.02 12.60
N ARG A 133 3.09 -8.22 12.52
CA ARG A 133 4.36 -8.41 11.82
C ARG A 133 4.24 -8.11 10.32
N ARG A 134 3.14 -8.49 9.70
CA ARG A 134 2.83 -8.12 8.31
C ARG A 134 2.71 -6.60 8.15
N ALA A 135 2.02 -5.92 9.06
CA ALA A 135 1.90 -4.47 9.03
C ALA A 135 3.26 -3.76 9.14
N GLU A 136 4.17 -4.24 10.01
CA GLU A 136 5.55 -3.72 10.09
C GLU A 136 6.30 -3.86 8.76
N LEU A 137 6.21 -5.03 8.11
CA LEU A 137 6.86 -5.25 6.82
C LEU A 137 6.23 -4.40 5.71
N MET A 138 4.90 -4.29 5.68
CA MET A 138 4.18 -3.44 4.72
C MET A 138 4.52 -1.96 4.92
N MET A 139 4.72 -1.50 6.16
CA MET A 139 5.18 -0.14 6.46
C MET A 139 6.55 0.12 5.84
N MET A 140 7.51 -0.78 6.05
CA MET A 140 8.85 -0.65 5.45
C MET A 140 8.80 -0.67 3.91
N ILE A 141 7.93 -1.49 3.31
CA ILE A 141 7.72 -1.52 1.86
C ILE A 141 7.15 -0.19 1.37
N ALA A 142 6.12 0.34 2.05
CA ALA A 142 5.49 1.60 1.71
C ALA A 142 6.50 2.76 1.81
N GLU A 143 7.20 2.90 2.94
CA GLU A 143 8.21 3.93 3.15
C GLU A 143 9.36 3.85 2.14
N SER A 144 9.86 2.64 1.85
CA SER A 144 10.88 2.41 0.82
C SER A 144 10.38 2.86 -0.57
N GLY A 145 9.12 2.55 -0.89
CA GLY A 145 8.46 2.97 -2.13
C GLY A 145 8.24 4.48 -2.24
N LEU A 146 7.87 5.14 -1.14
CA LEU A 146 7.66 6.59 -1.05
C LEU A 146 8.98 7.36 -1.17
N ASN A 147 10.05 6.87 -0.54
CA ASN A 147 11.37 7.48 -0.57
C ASN A 147 12.12 7.23 -1.88
N ARG A 148 11.66 6.27 -2.70
CA ARG A 148 12.26 6.01 -4.00
C ARG A 148 11.96 7.15 -4.95
N GLU A 149 13.02 7.81 -5.40
CA GLU A 149 12.92 8.85 -6.43
C GLU A 149 12.12 8.34 -7.62
N VAL A 150 11.12 9.14 -8.01
CA VAL A 150 10.40 8.93 -9.27
C VAL A 150 11.28 9.49 -10.38
N LYS A 151 12.43 8.84 -10.63
CA LYS A 151 13.37 9.27 -11.66
C LYS A 151 12.65 9.28 -13.00
N GLY A 152 12.60 10.46 -13.62
CA GLY A 152 12.02 10.63 -14.94
C GLY A 152 12.79 9.77 -15.94
N ALA A 153 12.07 9.19 -16.89
CA ALA A 153 12.66 8.93 -18.19
C ALA A 153 13.36 10.23 -18.63
N SER A 154 14.58 10.11 -19.14
CA SER A 154 15.33 11.22 -19.73
C SER A 154 14.40 12.13 -20.55
N GLN A 155 14.62 13.45 -20.47
CA GLN A 155 13.87 14.55 -21.13
C GLN A 155 13.77 14.45 -22.68
N THR A 156 13.92 13.27 -23.27
CA THR A 156 14.12 13.06 -24.70
C THR A 156 13.04 12.18 -25.35
N ASP A 157 11.91 11.88 -24.69
CA ASP A 157 10.76 11.37 -25.45
C ASP A 157 9.42 11.90 -24.92
N SER A 158 8.63 12.39 -25.87
CA SER A 158 7.53 13.35 -25.73
C SER A 158 6.17 12.68 -25.44
N GLY A 159 6.10 11.74 -24.50
CA GLY A 159 4.83 11.16 -24.02
C GLY A 159 5.08 9.88 -23.22
N ASP A 160 4.59 9.65 -22.01
CA ASP A 160 3.52 10.29 -21.24
C ASP A 160 4.01 10.64 -19.83
N ASN A 161 3.60 11.81 -19.36
CA ASN A 161 3.84 12.26 -17.99
C ASN A 161 2.76 11.73 -17.02
N GLU A 162 1.67 11.13 -17.52
CA GLU A 162 0.48 10.77 -16.75
C GLU A 162 0.78 9.75 -15.64
N ALA A 163 1.45 8.63 -15.96
CA ALA A 163 1.80 7.60 -14.97
C ALA A 163 2.66 8.16 -13.82
N ARG A 164 3.56 9.10 -14.16
CA ARG A 164 4.42 9.78 -13.18
C ARG A 164 3.61 10.72 -12.29
N GLU A 165 2.77 11.57 -12.89
CA GLU A 165 1.93 12.52 -12.17
C GLU A 165 0.96 11.81 -11.22
N ILE A 166 0.28 10.77 -11.70
CA ILE A 166 -0.62 9.96 -10.88
C ILE A 166 0.15 9.35 -9.70
N LEU A 167 1.31 8.73 -9.93
CA LEU A 167 2.10 8.13 -8.84
C LEU A 167 2.60 9.16 -7.83
N VAL A 168 3.09 10.32 -8.29
CA VAL A 168 3.54 11.39 -7.38
C VAL A 168 2.39 11.86 -6.50
N HIS A 169 1.22 12.14 -7.09
CA HIS A 169 0.04 12.56 -6.35
C HIS A 169 -0.41 11.48 -5.36
N THR A 170 -0.55 10.24 -5.83
CA THR A 170 -1.00 9.11 -5.02
C THR A 170 -0.07 8.85 -3.83
N ARG A 171 1.24 8.88 -4.05
CA ARG A 171 2.24 8.69 -3.00
C ARG A 171 2.22 9.82 -1.98
N SER A 172 2.04 11.07 -2.41
CA SER A 172 1.86 12.20 -1.49
C SER A 172 0.63 12.00 -0.62
N THR A 173 -0.48 11.53 -1.20
CA THR A 173 -1.71 11.22 -0.48
C THR A 173 -1.48 10.11 0.54
N ILE A 174 -0.88 8.99 0.15
CA ILE A 174 -0.59 7.87 1.06
C ILE A 174 0.38 8.30 2.18
N ALA A 175 1.43 9.05 1.86
CA ALA A 175 2.39 9.55 2.85
C ALA A 175 1.71 10.39 3.95
N SER A 176 0.71 11.21 3.58
CA SER A 176 -0.07 11.99 4.54
C SER A 176 -0.91 11.13 5.48
N LEU A 177 -1.34 9.94 5.04
CA LEU A 177 -2.16 9.02 5.82
C LEU A 177 -1.32 8.14 6.75
N LEU A 178 -0.14 7.72 6.32
CA LEU A 178 0.75 6.85 7.11
C LEU A 178 1.18 7.49 8.43
N ALA A 179 1.28 8.81 8.49
CA ALA A 179 1.62 9.54 9.72
C ALA A 179 0.61 9.30 10.86
N ASP A 180 -0.66 9.11 10.50
CA ASP A 180 -1.76 9.00 11.45
C ASP A 180 -2.38 7.60 11.53
N GLN A 181 -2.21 6.78 10.48
CA GLN A 181 -2.92 5.52 10.33
C GLN A 181 -2.03 4.44 9.70
N SER A 182 -1.47 3.56 10.53
CA SER A 182 -0.59 2.46 10.09
C SER A 182 -1.28 1.45 9.17
N SER A 183 -2.61 1.34 9.23
CA SER A 183 -3.40 0.47 8.34
C SER A 183 -3.29 0.87 6.86
N ALA A 184 -2.96 2.13 6.56
CA ALA A 184 -2.68 2.57 5.20
C ALA A 184 -1.48 1.85 4.58
N ALA A 185 -0.52 1.37 5.38
CA ALA A 185 0.59 0.57 4.87
C ALA A 185 0.10 -0.79 4.35
N VAL A 186 -0.77 -1.47 5.10
CA VAL A 186 -1.36 -2.76 4.68
C VAL A 186 -2.20 -2.58 3.42
N ALA A 187 -2.92 -1.45 3.33
CA ALA A 187 -3.82 -1.16 2.22
C ALA A 187 -3.13 -0.71 0.93
N TRP A 188 -1.93 -0.10 1.00
CA TRP A 188 -1.35 0.64 -0.16
C TRP A 188 0.15 0.44 -0.38
N ALA A 189 0.79 -0.51 0.31
CA ALA A 189 2.21 -0.81 0.11
C ALA A 189 2.53 -1.22 -1.34
N GLY A 190 1.59 -1.91 -2.00
CA GLY A 190 1.70 -2.33 -3.39
C GLY A 190 1.82 -1.15 -4.34
N ILE A 191 0.91 -0.19 -4.25
CA ILE A 191 0.94 1.06 -5.03
C ILE A 191 2.23 1.84 -4.76
N CYS A 192 2.66 1.94 -3.49
CA CYS A 192 3.92 2.61 -3.14
C CYS A 192 5.14 1.96 -3.83
N SER A 193 5.09 0.64 -4.05
CA SER A 193 6.17 -0.11 -4.69
C SER A 193 6.29 0.11 -6.21
N LEU A 194 5.25 0.62 -6.89
CA LEU A 194 5.20 0.83 -8.35
C LEU A 194 6.11 1.97 -8.83
N THR A 195 6.77 1.81 -9.98
CA THR A 195 7.48 2.90 -10.68
C THR A 195 6.64 3.38 -11.88
N PRO A 196 6.88 4.60 -12.40
CA PRO A 196 6.23 5.04 -13.63
C PRO A 196 6.49 4.08 -14.80
N LEU A 197 7.71 3.55 -14.92
CA LEU A 197 8.07 2.60 -15.98
C LEU A 197 7.26 1.31 -15.93
N LEU A 198 6.86 0.87 -14.74
CA LEU A 198 6.04 -0.33 -14.54
C LEU A 198 4.55 -0.03 -14.74
N LEU A 199 4.11 1.17 -14.38
CA LEU A 199 2.71 1.58 -14.47
C LEU A 199 2.30 2.05 -15.87
N ASP A 200 3.18 2.74 -16.58
CA ASP A 200 2.89 3.36 -17.88
C ASP A 200 2.29 2.40 -18.91
N PRO A 201 2.83 1.18 -19.12
CA PRO A 201 2.24 0.24 -20.08
C PRO A 201 0.80 -0.18 -19.70
N LEU A 202 0.48 -0.23 -18.40
CA LEU A 202 -0.85 -0.61 -17.93
C LEU A 202 -1.87 0.51 -18.18
N LEU A 203 -1.48 1.77 -17.97
CA LEU A 203 -2.37 2.91 -18.16
C LEU A 203 -2.73 3.16 -19.64
N ARG A 204 -2.03 2.54 -20.59
CA ARG A 204 -2.44 2.55 -22.01
C ARG A 204 -3.73 1.75 -22.26
N HIS A 205 -4.16 0.93 -21.31
CA HIS A 205 -5.44 0.23 -21.36
C HIS A 205 -6.49 1.04 -20.59
N ASP A 206 -7.50 1.56 -21.30
CA ASP A 206 -8.51 2.47 -20.72
C ASP A 206 -9.24 1.86 -19.52
N ASP A 207 -9.57 0.57 -19.54
CA ASP A 207 -10.24 -0.10 -18.42
C ASP A 207 -9.38 -0.10 -17.15
N ILE A 208 -8.06 -0.29 -17.30
CA ILE A 208 -7.11 -0.25 -16.18
C ILE A 208 -6.92 1.20 -15.73
N ARG A 209 -6.72 2.12 -16.67
CA ARG A 209 -6.49 3.55 -16.39
C ARG A 209 -7.65 4.14 -15.60
N TYR A 210 -8.89 3.93 -16.07
CA TYR A 210 -10.08 4.45 -15.40
C TYR A 210 -10.23 3.88 -13.98
N GLY A 211 -10.08 2.57 -13.82
CA GLY A 211 -10.18 1.93 -12.51
C GLY A 211 -9.06 2.38 -11.55
N PHE A 212 -7.83 2.50 -12.05
CA PHE A 212 -6.68 2.93 -11.24
C PHE A 212 -6.81 4.39 -10.78
N VAL A 213 -7.12 5.32 -11.70
CA VAL A 213 -7.32 6.74 -11.36
C VAL A 213 -8.47 6.91 -10.37
N HIS A 214 -9.57 6.17 -10.57
CA HIS A 214 -10.68 6.17 -9.63
C HIS A 214 -10.22 5.71 -8.24
N LEU A 215 -9.57 4.54 -8.16
CA LEU A 215 -9.07 3.98 -6.91
C LEU A 215 -8.15 4.97 -6.17
N THR A 216 -7.15 5.53 -6.86
CA THR A 216 -6.16 6.42 -6.23
C THR A 216 -6.77 7.72 -5.71
N ASN A 217 -7.75 8.28 -6.43
CA ASN A 217 -8.46 9.48 -5.98
C ASN A 217 -9.39 9.21 -4.78
N THR A 218 -9.83 7.96 -4.60
CA THR A 218 -10.69 7.54 -3.49
C THR A 218 -9.95 7.04 -2.25
N ILE A 219 -8.61 6.95 -2.27
CA ILE A 219 -7.81 6.48 -1.12
C ILE A 219 -8.18 7.19 0.20
N PRO A 220 -8.23 8.55 0.26
CA PRO A 220 -8.54 9.24 1.52
C PRO A 220 -9.92 8.88 2.07
N HIS A 221 -10.88 8.61 1.19
CA HIS A 221 -12.22 8.20 1.54
C HIS A 221 -12.24 6.79 2.13
N TYR A 222 -11.59 5.81 1.51
CA TYR A 222 -11.54 4.45 2.05
C TYR A 222 -10.90 4.37 3.43
N MET A 223 -9.93 5.25 3.71
CA MET A 223 -9.29 5.35 5.01
C MET A 223 -10.18 5.98 6.10
N THR A 224 -11.30 6.64 5.76
CA THR A 224 -12.25 7.18 6.75
C THR A 224 -13.48 6.32 7.00
N LEU A 225 -13.77 5.37 6.11
CA LEU A 225 -14.91 4.48 6.23
C LEU A 225 -15.01 3.66 7.54
N PRO A 226 -13.91 3.25 8.21
CA PRO A 226 -14.02 2.53 9.47
C PRO A 226 -14.74 3.32 10.55
N ARG A 227 -14.80 4.65 10.42
CA ARG A 227 -15.55 5.50 11.35
C ARG A 227 -17.03 5.12 11.42
N ALA A 228 -17.58 4.52 10.38
CA ALA A 228 -18.95 4.01 10.38
C ALA A 228 -19.17 2.89 11.42
N LEU A 229 -18.10 2.31 11.98
CA LEU A 229 -18.16 1.32 13.05
C LEU A 229 -18.14 1.92 14.45
N HIS A 230 -18.05 3.24 14.62
CA HIS A 230 -18.13 3.86 15.94
C HIS A 230 -19.55 4.22 16.33
N PRO A 231 -19.96 4.01 17.60
CA PRO A 231 -21.28 4.41 18.07
C PRO A 231 -21.59 5.90 17.86
N SER A 232 -20.59 6.76 17.93
CA SER A 232 -20.70 8.22 17.72
C SER A 232 -21.13 8.60 16.30
N SER A 233 -20.94 7.70 15.33
CA SER A 233 -21.31 7.93 13.94
C SER A 233 -22.78 7.67 13.64
N TRP A 234 -23.56 7.25 14.64
CA TRP A 234 -24.95 6.81 14.47
C TRP A 234 -25.92 7.70 15.24
N THR A 235 -27.09 7.93 14.65
CA THR A 235 -28.17 8.71 15.28
C THR A 235 -28.84 7.97 16.43
N SER A 236 -28.75 6.63 16.42
CA SER A 236 -29.44 5.73 17.33
C SER A 236 -28.51 4.61 17.78
N VAL A 237 -28.32 4.48 19.10
CA VAL A 237 -27.50 3.40 19.69
C VAL A 237 -28.11 2.02 19.42
N GLN A 238 -29.44 1.93 19.35
CA GLN A 238 -30.13 0.68 19.04
C GLN A 238 -29.88 0.26 17.58
N ASP A 239 -29.91 1.21 16.66
CA ASP A 239 -29.61 0.94 15.24
C ASP A 239 -28.13 0.58 15.05
N TYR A 240 -27.23 1.28 15.74
CA TYR A 240 -25.81 0.92 15.76
C TYR A 240 -25.61 -0.54 16.20
N GLN A 241 -26.13 -0.94 17.37
CA GLN A 241 -25.96 -2.31 17.88
C GLN A 241 -26.52 -3.37 16.92
N ARG A 242 -27.64 -3.06 16.26
CA ARG A 242 -28.29 -3.96 15.31
C ARG A 242 -27.55 -4.06 13.98
N LEU A 243 -27.02 -2.95 13.47
CA LEU A 243 -26.54 -2.82 12.09
C LEU A 243 -25.02 -2.85 11.96
N GLN A 244 -24.27 -2.59 13.05
CA GLN A 244 -22.81 -2.60 13.06
C GLN A 244 -22.19 -3.90 12.51
N PRO A 245 -22.70 -5.10 12.83
CA PRO A 245 -22.13 -6.34 12.27
C PRO A 245 -22.25 -6.40 10.75
N HIS A 246 -23.38 -5.91 10.21
CA HIS A 246 -23.60 -5.86 8.77
C HIS A 246 -22.68 -4.85 8.09
N VAL A 247 -22.53 -3.65 8.67
CA VAL A 247 -21.60 -2.62 8.15
C VAL A 247 -20.15 -3.11 8.19
N ARG A 248 -19.75 -3.81 9.26
CA ARG A 248 -18.42 -4.43 9.35
C ARG A 248 -18.19 -5.43 8.22
N GLN A 249 -19.19 -6.24 7.90
CA GLN A 249 -19.10 -7.20 6.80
C GLN A 249 -18.99 -6.49 5.43
N MET A 250 -19.77 -5.44 5.20
CA MET A 250 -19.69 -4.65 3.97
C MET A 250 -18.32 -4.00 3.77
N LEU A 251 -17.74 -3.46 4.85
CA LEU A 251 -16.37 -2.91 4.85
C LEU A 251 -15.33 -3.98 4.52
N LEU A 252 -15.44 -5.14 5.17
CA LEU A 252 -14.52 -6.25 4.92
C LEU A 252 -14.58 -6.70 3.45
N ASP A 253 -15.78 -6.80 2.89
CA ASP A 253 -15.98 -7.16 1.49
C ASP A 253 -15.41 -6.10 0.53
N LEU A 254 -15.62 -4.81 0.82
CA LEU A 254 -15.04 -3.70 0.04
C LEU A 254 -13.52 -3.71 0.08
N TYR A 255 -12.91 -3.80 1.27
CA TYR A 255 -11.46 -3.80 1.43
C TYR A 255 -10.80 -5.02 0.78
N ARG A 256 -11.46 -6.17 0.82
CA ARG A 256 -11.02 -7.35 0.07
C ARG A 256 -10.95 -7.06 -1.43
N ARG A 257 -11.98 -6.43 -2.00
CA ARG A 257 -12.01 -6.10 -3.44
C ARG A 257 -10.98 -5.05 -3.83
N ILE A 258 -10.74 -4.07 -2.95
CA ILE A 258 -9.69 -3.07 -3.14
C ILE A 258 -8.31 -3.73 -3.17
N LEU A 259 -7.99 -4.57 -2.18
CA LEU A 259 -6.72 -5.30 -2.13
C LEU A 259 -6.53 -6.21 -3.33
N GLU A 260 -7.57 -6.96 -3.72
CA GLU A 260 -7.55 -7.82 -4.90
C GLU A 260 -7.24 -7.02 -6.17
N TYR A 261 -7.83 -5.83 -6.33
CA TYR A 261 -7.56 -4.94 -7.45
C TYR A 261 -6.12 -4.41 -7.41
N GLU A 262 -5.64 -3.93 -6.26
CA GLU A 262 -4.26 -3.46 -6.08
C GLU A 262 -3.24 -4.56 -6.42
N MET A 263 -3.44 -5.77 -5.87
CA MET A 263 -2.56 -6.90 -6.11
C MET A 263 -2.49 -7.26 -7.59
N ASN A 264 -3.64 -7.23 -8.29
CA ASN A 264 -3.67 -7.43 -9.74
C ASN A 264 -2.85 -6.36 -10.46
N ILE A 265 -2.98 -5.08 -10.12
CA ILE A 265 -2.18 -3.99 -10.74
C ILE A 265 -0.68 -4.26 -10.56
N VAL A 266 -0.25 -4.59 -9.35
CA VAL A 266 1.17 -4.86 -9.05
C VAL A 266 1.68 -6.09 -9.79
N CYS A 267 0.90 -7.18 -9.84
CA CYS A 267 1.27 -8.38 -10.58
C CYS A 267 1.30 -8.14 -12.09
N ALA A 268 0.36 -7.39 -12.63
CA ALA A 268 0.33 -7.02 -14.05
C ALA A 268 1.57 -6.19 -14.42
N ALA A 269 1.94 -5.24 -13.57
CA ALA A 269 3.12 -4.39 -13.75
C ALA A 269 4.43 -5.19 -13.73
N ALA A 270 4.47 -6.28 -12.94
CA ALA A 270 5.65 -7.16 -12.85
C ALA A 270 5.65 -8.32 -13.87
N SER A 271 4.56 -8.53 -14.62
CA SER A 271 4.36 -9.71 -15.48
C SER A 271 5.42 -9.91 -16.56
N ALA A 272 6.12 -8.84 -16.96
CA ALA A 272 7.20 -8.89 -17.93
C ALA A 272 8.44 -9.66 -17.40
N TRP A 273 8.67 -9.67 -16.09
CA TRP A 273 9.86 -10.27 -15.46
C TRP A 273 9.54 -11.27 -14.36
N ASN A 274 8.29 -11.36 -13.91
CA ASN A 274 7.82 -12.33 -12.93
C ASN A 274 6.80 -13.30 -13.57
N MET A 275 7.24 -14.54 -13.82
CA MET A 275 6.40 -15.57 -14.46
C MET A 275 5.21 -16.00 -13.58
N ALA A 276 5.35 -16.01 -12.26
CA ALA A 276 4.23 -16.30 -11.37
C ALA A 276 3.15 -15.23 -11.51
N ALA A 277 3.55 -13.95 -11.51
CA ALA A 277 2.66 -12.82 -11.72
C ALA A 277 1.93 -12.90 -13.07
N ARG A 278 2.63 -13.24 -14.15
CA ARG A 278 2.03 -13.40 -15.48
C ARG A 278 0.90 -14.45 -15.51
N ASN A 279 1.01 -15.52 -14.73
CA ASN A 279 0.07 -16.64 -14.75
C ASN A 279 -1.16 -16.43 -13.86
N VAL A 280 -1.13 -15.45 -12.94
CA VAL A 280 -2.21 -15.22 -11.96
C VAL A 280 -3.05 -13.97 -12.25
N VAL A 281 -2.55 -13.06 -13.08
CA VAL A 281 -3.26 -11.82 -13.43
C VAL A 281 -4.46 -12.12 -14.32
N ASP A 282 -5.62 -11.59 -13.94
CA ASP A 282 -6.78 -11.54 -14.82
C ASP A 282 -6.65 -10.35 -15.78
N TRP A 283 -6.28 -10.64 -17.03
CA TRP A 283 -6.10 -9.62 -18.07
C TRP A 283 -7.40 -9.11 -18.68
N HIS A 284 -8.54 -9.78 -18.44
CA HIS A 284 -9.81 -9.49 -19.10
C HIS A 284 -10.88 -8.93 -18.13
N GLY A 285 -10.69 -9.09 -16.82
CA GLY A 285 -11.65 -8.69 -15.79
C GLY A 285 -11.51 -7.27 -15.21
N TRP A 286 -10.57 -6.44 -15.70
CA TRP A 286 -10.25 -5.14 -15.07
C TRP A 286 -11.43 -4.21 -14.82
N LYS A 287 -12.24 -3.99 -15.85
CA LYS A 287 -13.45 -3.17 -15.74
C LYS A 287 -14.40 -3.74 -14.70
N ALA A 288 -14.66 -5.04 -14.74
CA ALA A 288 -15.53 -5.71 -13.80
C ALA A 288 -15.02 -5.61 -12.35
N MET A 289 -13.71 -5.77 -12.13
CA MET A 289 -13.11 -5.60 -10.79
C MET A 289 -13.30 -4.16 -10.28
N ALA A 290 -13.02 -3.15 -11.11
CA ALA A 290 -13.22 -1.75 -10.75
C ALA A 290 -14.70 -1.41 -10.50
N ASP A 291 -15.61 -1.98 -11.29
CA ASP A 291 -17.06 -1.80 -11.14
C ASP A 291 -17.56 -2.43 -9.84
N VAL A 292 -17.08 -3.62 -9.47
CA VAL A 292 -17.42 -4.27 -8.19
C VAL A 292 -16.94 -3.45 -6.99
N VAL A 293 -15.75 -2.85 -7.04
CA VAL A 293 -15.28 -1.94 -5.98
C VAL A 293 -16.23 -0.76 -5.83
N ARG A 294 -16.60 -0.10 -6.95
CA ARG A 294 -17.52 1.05 -6.94
C ARG A 294 -18.93 0.69 -6.49
N GLU A 295 -19.42 -0.48 -6.87
CA GLU A 295 -20.74 -0.96 -6.45
C GLU A 295 -20.76 -1.19 -4.94
N LYS A 296 -19.75 -1.85 -4.38
CA LYS A 296 -19.63 -2.10 -2.93
C LYS A 296 -19.46 -0.82 -2.14
N ASP A 297 -18.67 0.12 -2.66
CA ASP A 297 -18.55 1.47 -2.09
C ASP A 297 -19.91 2.19 -2.07
N ALA A 298 -20.61 2.25 -3.20
CA ALA A 298 -21.92 2.88 -3.29
C ALA A 298 -22.99 2.22 -2.40
N GLU A 299 -22.95 0.89 -2.27
CA GLU A 299 -23.83 0.13 -1.37
C GLU A 299 -23.59 0.53 0.10
N LEU A 300 -22.33 0.57 0.52
CA LEU A 300 -21.92 0.96 1.86
C LEU A 300 -22.30 2.42 2.14
N ILE A 301 -22.03 3.34 1.23
CA ILE A 301 -22.34 4.75 1.40
C ILE A 301 -23.84 4.99 1.54
N LYS A 302 -24.68 4.39 0.68
CA LYS A 302 -26.14 4.47 0.84
C LYS A 302 -26.60 3.97 2.21
N TYR A 303 -25.96 2.92 2.70
CA TYR A 303 -26.29 2.34 4.00
C TYR A 303 -25.89 3.25 5.16
N VAL A 304 -24.67 3.78 5.14
CA VAL A 304 -24.15 4.73 6.11
C VAL A 304 -24.96 6.03 6.10
N GLU A 305 -25.22 6.60 4.93
CA GLU A 305 -25.99 7.84 4.77
C GLU A 305 -27.39 7.75 5.39
N ARG A 306 -28.04 6.59 5.31
CA ARG A 306 -29.38 6.39 5.83
C ARG A 306 -29.44 6.35 7.36
N ASN A 307 -28.34 6.00 8.03
CA ASN A 307 -28.36 5.68 9.46
C ASN A 307 -27.38 6.52 10.31
N SER A 308 -26.44 7.23 9.67
CA SER A 308 -25.40 8.00 10.34
C SER A 308 -25.80 9.45 10.64
N THR A 309 -25.10 10.06 11.60
CA THR A 309 -25.24 11.49 11.95
C THR A 309 -24.74 12.40 10.81
N ASP A 310 -25.23 13.63 10.76
CA ASP A 310 -24.78 14.63 9.77
C ASP A 310 -23.26 14.87 9.82
N GLU A 311 -22.70 14.88 11.03
CA GLU A 311 -21.26 15.06 11.28
C GLU A 311 -20.44 13.89 10.71
N ALA A 312 -20.88 12.65 10.95
CA ALA A 312 -20.21 11.47 10.40
C ALA A 312 -20.29 11.44 8.87
N ARG A 313 -21.45 11.79 8.30
CA ARG A 313 -21.65 11.91 6.85
C ARG A 313 -20.73 12.95 6.25
N ALA A 314 -20.64 14.14 6.86
CA ALA A 314 -19.75 15.20 6.39
C ALA A 314 -18.28 14.76 6.38
N VAL A 315 -17.81 14.06 7.42
CA VAL A 315 -16.42 13.57 7.49
C VAL A 315 -16.11 12.53 6.40
N MET A 316 -17.07 11.66 6.07
CA MET A 316 -16.91 10.65 5.01
C MET A 316 -17.03 11.26 3.59
N GLU A 317 -17.85 12.30 3.42
CA GLU A 317 -18.11 12.96 2.13
C GLU A 317 -17.04 14.02 1.75
N VAL A 318 -16.47 14.74 2.73
CA VAL A 318 -15.44 15.78 2.50
C VAL A 318 -14.20 15.23 1.78
N LYS A 319 -13.93 13.91 1.89
CA LYS A 319 -12.79 13.26 1.24
C LYS A 319 -13.09 12.62 -0.12
N ARG A 320 -14.33 12.73 -0.61
CA ARG A 320 -14.76 12.23 -1.93
C ARG A 320 -14.49 13.23 -3.07
N ASN A 321 -14.39 14.52 -2.75
CA ASN A 321 -14.36 15.63 -3.74
C ASN A 321 -12.96 16.13 -4.14
N LEU A 322 -11.91 15.31 -3.99
CA LEU A 322 -10.61 15.60 -4.61
C LEU A 322 -10.57 15.05 -6.05
N THR A 323 -11.49 15.48 -6.90
CA THR A 323 -11.31 15.39 -8.36
C THR A 323 -10.46 16.57 -8.82
N PRO A 324 -9.36 16.36 -9.56
CA PRO A 324 -8.70 17.48 -10.22
C PRO A 324 -9.62 17.98 -11.33
N GLU A 325 -10.23 19.14 -11.10
CA GLU A 325 -10.68 19.97 -12.22
C GLU A 325 -9.47 20.29 -13.10
N GLY A 326 -9.62 20.11 -14.40
CA GLY A 326 -8.76 20.77 -15.38
C GLY A 326 -8.07 19.85 -16.38
N GLY A 327 -8.81 19.45 -17.41
CA GLY A 327 -8.23 18.84 -18.62
C GLY A 327 -9.13 18.90 -19.86
N GLY A 328 -10.20 19.70 -19.85
CA GLY A 328 -11.03 19.92 -21.03
C GLY A 328 -10.51 21.09 -21.85
N ARG A 329 -9.64 20.85 -22.82
CA ARG A 329 -9.34 21.86 -23.84
C ARG A 329 -10.50 21.89 -24.84
N ALA A 330 -11.41 22.84 -24.59
CA ALA A 330 -12.54 23.17 -25.44
C ALA A 330 -12.11 23.42 -26.89
N GLY A 331 -12.82 22.79 -27.82
CA GLY A 331 -12.75 23.07 -29.25
C GLY A 331 -13.21 24.50 -29.53
N SER A 332 -12.35 25.28 -30.18
CA SER A 332 -12.69 26.61 -30.66
C SER A 332 -13.59 26.46 -31.89
N THR A 333 -14.89 26.70 -31.72
CA THR A 333 -15.82 26.98 -32.81
C THR A 333 -15.89 28.50 -32.97
N GLY A 334 -15.16 29.03 -33.95
CA GLY A 334 -15.27 30.43 -34.37
C GLY A 334 -16.16 30.54 -35.60
N ASN A 335 -17.48 30.71 -35.40
CA ASN A 335 -18.38 31.24 -36.42
C ASN A 335 -18.79 32.65 -35.99
N ILE A 336 -18.31 33.67 -36.69
CA ILE A 336 -18.91 35.00 -36.69
C ILE A 336 -19.46 35.25 -38.08
N SER A 337 -20.78 35.18 -38.19
CA SER A 337 -21.55 35.84 -39.24
C SER A 337 -21.60 37.33 -38.94
N THR A 338 -21.23 38.15 -39.92
CA THR A 338 -21.81 39.48 -40.10
C THR A 338 -22.24 39.61 -41.55
N GLY A 339 -23.55 39.75 -41.76
CA GLY A 339 -24.14 40.06 -43.05
C GLY A 339 -24.41 41.57 -43.19
N ASN A 340 -24.33 42.01 -44.45
CA ASN A 340 -24.94 43.18 -45.09
C ASN A 340 -24.51 44.59 -44.64
N ALA A 341 -23.75 45.27 -45.52
CA ALA A 341 -24.28 46.27 -46.44
C ALA A 341 -23.35 46.41 -47.65
#